data_AF-A0A4R8WW66-F1
#
_entry.id   AF-A0A4R8WW66-F1
#
_cell.length_a   1.000
_cell.length_b   1.000
_cell.length_c   1.000
_cell.angle_alpha   90.00
_cell.angle_beta   90.00
_cell.angle_gamma   90.00
#
_symmetry.space_group_name_H-M   'P 1'
#
loop_
_entity.id
_entity.type
_entity.pdbx_description
1 polymer ?
#
loop_
_entity_poly.entity_id
_entity_poly.type
_entity_poly.pdbx_seq_one_letter_code
_entity_poly.pdbx_strand_id
1 'polypeptide(L)'
;MTTDSSAVRQRFPAQSVIEQLLYEQGSMPPLSWLARLFGGSPLGVEGVPRYLGAKGEITVGALLETLPPEWIVFHAIPIAGRNSDIDHLVVGPGGIFTITSMCHVGATRHSADVWVGKRIMLVAGRKVSHLRDSECEAERVTHLVRERMPLLTPVQPVIALVDPKRLTIADKPEQVKVIDAQDLRRWLVKLHPVLSAGEVQEVSDLVDSPNTWRPLPLPTADDDLMERFTALDAQVRSAGIRRLLWVLVGAATAIGVSIVVLHALEASQIVG
;
A
#
# COMPACT_ATOMS: atom_id res chain seq x y z
N MET A 1 36.27 -6.80 -8.33
CA MET A 1 34.96 -6.13 -8.49
C MET A 1 33.90 -7.14 -8.06
N THR A 2 33.61 -7.17 -6.76
CA THR A 2 32.50 -7.95 -6.22
C THR A 2 31.24 -7.12 -6.41
N THR A 3 30.34 -7.56 -7.28
CA THR A 3 29.02 -6.97 -7.48
C THR A 3 28.20 -7.18 -6.21
N ASP A 4 28.15 -6.16 -5.37
CA ASP A 4 27.34 -6.08 -4.15
C ASP A 4 25.88 -5.75 -4.53
N SER A 5 25.24 -6.67 -5.23
CA SER A 5 23.93 -6.50 -5.90
C SER A 5 22.77 -7.11 -5.11
N SER A 6 22.98 -7.50 -3.84
CA SER A 6 21.99 -8.20 -3.01
C SER A 6 21.70 -7.50 -1.68
N ALA A 7 22.01 -6.21 -1.56
CA ALA A 7 21.72 -5.45 -0.35
C ALA A 7 20.22 -5.11 -0.30
N VAL A 8 19.56 -5.38 0.83
CA VAL A 8 18.15 -5.02 1.05
C VAL A 8 17.94 -3.51 0.89
N ARG A 9 18.97 -2.71 1.20
CA ARG A 9 18.97 -1.25 1.04
C ARG A 9 18.76 -0.76 -0.39
N GLN A 10 18.97 -1.59 -1.42
CA GLN A 10 18.74 -1.20 -2.81
C GLN A 10 17.29 -1.39 -3.27
N ARG A 11 16.44 -2.04 -2.46
CA ARG A 11 15.04 -2.27 -2.79
C ARG A 11 14.23 -0.99 -2.64
N PHE A 12 13.25 -0.81 -3.51
CA PHE A 12 12.35 0.34 -3.49
C PHE A 12 10.97 -0.03 -2.92
N PRO A 13 10.16 0.94 -2.46
CA PRO A 13 8.80 0.69 -1.97
C PRO A 13 7.96 -0.11 -2.97
N ALA A 14 7.14 -1.06 -2.49
CA ALA A 14 6.27 -1.89 -3.33
C ALA A 14 6.94 -2.84 -4.31
N GLN A 15 8.28 -2.97 -4.33
CA GLN A 15 8.98 -3.77 -5.35
C GLN A 15 8.38 -5.17 -5.53
N SER A 16 8.24 -5.94 -4.45
CA SER A 16 7.74 -7.32 -4.53
C SER A 16 6.27 -7.41 -4.96
N VAL A 17 5.42 -6.47 -4.52
CA VAL A 17 4.00 -6.44 -4.89
C VAL A 17 3.85 -6.01 -6.36
N ILE A 18 4.69 -5.11 -6.86
CA ILE A 18 4.75 -4.70 -8.27
C ILE A 18 5.19 -5.87 -9.14
N GLU A 19 6.24 -6.60 -8.75
CA GLU A 19 6.72 -7.80 -9.46
C GLU A 19 5.57 -8.82 -9.62
N GLN A 20 4.87 -9.14 -8.53
CA GLN A 20 3.73 -10.06 -8.57
C GLN A 20 2.57 -9.54 -9.42
N LEU A 21 2.22 -8.26 -9.27
CA LEU A 21 1.15 -7.63 -10.04
C LEU A 21 1.46 -7.69 -11.55
N LEU A 22 2.66 -7.32 -11.96
CA LEU A 22 3.06 -7.31 -13.36
C LEU A 22 3.17 -8.72 -13.95
N TYR A 23 3.61 -9.70 -13.15
CA TYR A 23 3.61 -11.11 -13.53
C TYR A 23 2.21 -11.62 -13.85
N GLU A 24 1.23 -11.33 -12.98
CA GLU A 24 -0.17 -11.72 -13.20
C GLU A 24 -0.81 -10.98 -14.37
N GLN A 25 -0.51 -9.68 -14.52
CA GLN A 25 -0.96 -8.86 -15.64
C GLN A 25 -0.45 -9.38 -16.98
N GLY A 26 0.80 -9.85 -17.04
CA GLY A 26 1.39 -10.40 -18.27
C GLY A 26 0.64 -11.61 -18.83
N SER A 27 -0.17 -12.29 -18.01
CA SER A 27 -0.97 -13.45 -18.40
C SER A 27 -2.40 -13.09 -18.84
N MET A 28 -2.80 -11.82 -18.74
CA MET A 28 -4.16 -11.38 -19.10
C MET A 28 -4.26 -10.91 -20.56
N PRO A 29 -5.36 -11.25 -21.27
CA PRO A 29 -5.57 -10.77 -22.63
C PRO A 29 -5.72 -9.24 -22.65
N PRO A 30 -5.21 -8.56 -23.70
CA PRO A 30 -5.33 -7.12 -23.81
C PRO A 30 -6.80 -6.70 -23.93
N LEU A 31 -7.13 -5.53 -23.37
CA LEU A 31 -8.46 -4.96 -23.51
C LEU A 31 -8.79 -4.66 -24.98
N SER A 32 -10.01 -5.01 -25.40
CA SER A 32 -10.53 -4.61 -26.70
C SER A 32 -10.61 -3.08 -26.82
N TRP A 33 -10.56 -2.57 -28.05
CA TRP A 33 -10.63 -1.13 -28.30
C TRP A 33 -11.91 -0.50 -27.73
N LEU A 34 -13.06 -1.19 -27.86
CA LEU A 34 -14.34 -0.76 -27.30
C LEU A 34 -14.26 -0.70 -25.77
N ALA A 35 -13.70 -1.72 -25.13
CA ALA A 35 -13.57 -1.73 -23.68
C ALA A 35 -12.72 -0.55 -23.21
N ARG A 36 -11.60 -0.25 -23.88
CA ARG A 36 -10.75 0.91 -23.53
C ARG A 36 -11.51 2.23 -23.67
N LEU A 37 -12.25 2.39 -24.77
CA LEU A 37 -13.05 3.59 -25.04
C LEU A 37 -14.09 3.84 -23.94
N PHE A 38 -14.80 2.80 -23.50
CA PHE A 38 -15.81 2.87 -22.46
C PHE A 38 -15.27 2.79 -21.02
N GLY A 39 -13.94 2.90 -20.82
CA GLY A 39 -13.34 2.96 -19.47
C GLY A 39 -13.18 1.59 -18.79
N GLY A 40 -12.98 0.54 -19.59
CA GLY A 40 -12.49 -0.77 -19.15
C GLY A 40 -11.14 -0.64 -18.47
N SER A 41 -11.02 -1.24 -17.28
CA SER A 41 -9.80 -1.23 -16.47
C SER A 41 -8.83 -2.29 -16.98
N PRO A 42 -7.52 -2.00 -17.10
CA PRO A 42 -6.53 -3.03 -17.43
C PRO A 42 -6.38 -4.04 -16.28
N LEU A 43 -6.77 -3.69 -15.06
CA LEU A 43 -6.77 -4.60 -13.92
C LEU A 43 -7.97 -5.56 -13.96
N GLY A 44 -7.70 -6.86 -13.88
CA GLY A 44 -8.66 -7.88 -13.48
C GLY A 44 -9.00 -7.78 -11.99
N VAL A 45 -10.07 -8.47 -11.56
CA VAL A 45 -10.57 -8.43 -10.17
C VAL A 45 -9.49 -8.82 -9.16
N GLU A 46 -8.70 -9.85 -9.47
CA GLU A 46 -7.61 -10.35 -8.63
C GLU A 46 -6.39 -9.40 -8.57
N GLY A 47 -6.21 -8.54 -9.57
CA GLY A 47 -5.09 -7.59 -9.62
C GLY A 47 -5.33 -6.30 -8.83
N VAL A 48 -6.59 -6.00 -8.49
CA VAL A 48 -6.94 -4.76 -7.77
C VAL A 48 -6.30 -4.71 -6.36
N PRO A 49 -6.37 -5.76 -5.52
CA PRO A 49 -5.74 -5.74 -4.20
C PRO A 49 -4.24 -5.46 -4.25
N ARG A 50 -3.51 -6.09 -5.19
CA ARG A 50 -2.07 -5.86 -5.36
C ARG A 50 -1.75 -4.46 -5.87
N TYR A 51 -2.51 -3.96 -6.83
CA TYR A 51 -2.36 -2.58 -7.30
C TYR A 51 -2.58 -1.56 -6.18
N LEU A 52 -3.57 -1.77 -5.32
CA LEU A 52 -3.79 -0.91 -4.16
C LEU A 52 -2.68 -1.06 -3.12
N GLY A 53 -2.24 -2.29 -2.82
CA GLY A 53 -1.08 -2.55 -1.96
C GLY A 53 0.15 -1.77 -2.41
N ALA A 54 0.50 -1.88 -3.70
CA ALA A 54 1.64 -1.15 -4.27
C ALA A 54 1.50 0.37 -4.14
N LYS A 55 0.31 0.93 -4.38
CA LYS A 55 0.06 2.36 -4.15
C LYS A 55 0.22 2.77 -2.69
N GLY A 56 -0.23 1.92 -1.77
CA GLY A 56 -0.07 2.14 -0.34
C GLY A 56 1.39 2.23 0.05
N GLU A 57 2.16 1.20 -0.31
CA GLU A 57 3.59 1.11 -0.05
C GLU A 57 4.39 2.25 -0.68
N ILE A 58 4.11 2.64 -1.94
CA ILE A 58 4.76 3.79 -2.58
C ILE A 58 4.46 5.09 -1.81
N THR A 59 3.20 5.29 -1.40
CA THR A 59 2.79 6.51 -0.69
C THR A 59 3.48 6.61 0.67
N VAL A 60 3.51 5.50 1.42
CA VAL A 60 4.20 5.45 2.72
C VAL A 60 5.71 5.57 2.53
N GLY A 61 6.28 4.91 1.53
CA GLY A 61 7.70 5.03 1.16
C GLY A 61 8.12 6.48 0.93
N ALA A 62 7.38 7.22 0.10
CA ALA A 62 7.64 8.63 -0.15
C ALA A 62 7.55 9.50 1.12
N LEU A 63 6.69 9.16 2.08
CA LEU A 63 6.64 9.86 3.38
C LEU A 63 7.87 9.52 4.24
N LEU A 64 8.30 8.27 4.23
CA LEU A 64 9.47 7.79 4.98
C LEU A 64 10.79 8.34 4.43
N GLU A 65 10.91 8.59 3.12
CA GLU A 65 12.06 9.25 2.49
C GLU A 65 12.32 10.67 3.03
N THR A 66 11.30 11.30 3.63
CA THR A 66 11.42 12.64 4.23
C THR A 66 11.79 12.63 5.72
N LEU A 67 12.13 11.45 6.26
CA LEU A 67 12.66 11.33 7.60
C LEU A 67 14.06 11.97 7.71
N PRO A 68 14.45 12.45 8.88
CA PRO A 68 15.81 12.94 9.12
C PRO A 68 16.89 11.86 8.88
N PRO A 69 18.16 12.25 8.63
CA PRO A 69 19.23 11.32 8.27
C PRO A 69 19.57 10.24 9.32
N GLU A 70 19.21 10.45 10.58
CA GLU A 70 19.39 9.45 11.64
C GLU A 70 18.40 8.28 11.56
N TRP A 71 17.45 8.33 10.63
CA TRP A 71 16.51 7.25 10.35
C TRP A 71 16.91 6.51 9.07
N ILE A 72 16.92 5.19 9.14
CA ILE A 72 17.24 4.29 8.04
C ILE A 72 15.98 3.49 7.71
N VAL A 73 15.66 3.42 6.42
CA VAL A 73 14.45 2.77 5.90
C VAL A 73 14.86 1.68 4.93
N PHE A 74 14.22 0.52 5.08
CA PHE A 74 14.35 -0.63 4.20
C PHE A 74 12.98 -0.98 3.64
N HIS A 75 12.93 -1.40 2.38
CA HIS A 75 11.69 -1.67 1.66
C HIS A 75 11.61 -3.12 1.20
N ALA A 76 10.39 -3.65 1.11
CA ALA A 76 10.09 -4.93 0.48
C ALA A 76 11.01 -6.08 0.98
N ILE A 77 11.15 -6.23 2.29
CA ILE A 77 12.11 -7.16 2.90
C ILE A 77 11.56 -8.59 2.86
N PRO A 78 12.26 -9.55 2.25
CA PRO A 78 11.76 -10.92 2.16
C PRO A 78 11.83 -11.65 3.50
N ILE A 79 10.70 -12.20 3.97
CA ILE A 79 10.67 -13.03 5.18
C ILE A 79 10.53 -14.51 4.83
N ALA A 80 11.27 -15.37 5.53
CA ALA A 80 11.13 -16.81 5.41
C ALA A 80 9.74 -17.32 5.88
N GLY A 81 9.07 -18.13 5.06
CA GLY A 81 7.93 -18.95 5.49
C GLY A 81 6.52 -18.38 5.19
N ARG A 82 6.40 -17.22 4.53
CA ARG A 82 5.16 -16.72 3.93
C ARG A 82 5.41 -16.16 2.53
N ASN A 83 4.34 -16.05 1.73
CA ASN A 83 4.36 -15.40 0.41
C ASN A 83 4.20 -13.86 0.50
N SER A 84 4.60 -13.25 1.62
CA SER A 84 4.42 -11.82 1.87
C SER A 84 5.66 -11.25 2.53
N ASP A 85 6.17 -10.17 1.96
CA ASP A 85 7.35 -9.44 2.42
C ASP A 85 6.94 -8.37 3.44
N ILE A 86 7.91 -7.83 4.19
CA ILE A 86 7.70 -6.62 5.00
C ILE A 86 7.72 -5.43 4.06
N ASP A 87 6.63 -4.67 4.02
CA ASP A 87 6.52 -3.44 3.23
C ASP A 87 7.65 -2.46 3.56
N HIS A 88 7.81 -2.13 4.85
CA HIS A 88 8.86 -1.25 5.35
C HIS A 88 9.40 -1.69 6.72
N LEU A 89 10.72 -1.65 6.88
CA LEU A 89 11.37 -1.64 8.20
C LEU A 89 12.08 -0.31 8.40
N VAL A 90 11.77 0.36 9.50
CA VAL A 90 12.34 1.66 9.84
C VAL A 90 13.13 1.53 11.13
N VAL A 91 14.38 1.99 11.12
CA VAL A 91 15.30 1.99 12.24
C VAL A 91 15.73 3.43 12.50
N GLY A 92 15.56 3.92 13.73
CA GLY A 92 16.03 5.26 14.08
C GLY A 92 16.06 5.46 15.59
N PRO A 93 16.32 6.70 16.07
CA PRO A 93 16.46 6.97 17.49
C PRO A 93 15.25 6.51 18.31
N GLY A 94 14.05 6.63 17.75
CA GLY A 94 12.80 6.24 18.43
C GLY A 94 12.56 4.72 18.55
N GLY A 95 13.37 3.87 17.92
CA GLY A 95 13.24 2.41 17.95
C GLY A 95 13.27 1.76 16.56
N ILE A 96 12.78 0.53 16.50
CA ILE A 96 12.63 -0.26 15.26
C ILE A 96 11.14 -0.49 15.00
N PHE A 97 10.71 -0.31 13.75
CA PHE A 97 9.30 -0.40 13.36
C PHE A 97 9.14 -1.23 12.09
N THR A 98 8.28 -2.26 12.12
CA THR A 98 7.70 -2.79 10.89
C THR A 98 6.46 -1.98 10.57
N ILE A 99 6.33 -1.50 9.33
CA ILE A 99 5.23 -0.67 8.91
C ILE A 99 4.53 -1.36 7.74
N THR A 100 3.32 -1.83 7.98
CA THR A 100 2.42 -2.34 6.93
C THR A 100 1.64 -1.17 6.34
N SER A 101 1.65 -1.07 5.01
CA SER A 101 1.05 0.01 4.23
C SER A 101 -0.30 -0.40 3.66
N MET A 102 -1.36 0.25 4.12
CA MET A 102 -2.71 -0.19 3.83
C MET A 102 -3.48 0.87 3.03
N CYS A 103 -3.60 0.66 1.73
CA CYS A 103 -4.44 1.49 0.85
C CYS A 103 -5.72 0.73 0.49
N HIS A 104 -6.88 1.30 0.84
CA HIS A 104 -8.17 0.66 0.58
C HIS A 104 -9.08 1.52 -0.27
N VAL A 105 -9.72 0.87 -1.23
CA VAL A 105 -10.84 1.39 -1.99
C VAL A 105 -12.07 0.56 -1.63
N GLY A 106 -13.07 1.19 -1.03
CA GLY A 106 -14.37 0.59 -0.75
C GLY A 106 -15.11 0.19 -2.03
N ALA A 107 -16.21 -0.56 -1.87
CA ALA A 107 -17.01 -1.16 -2.95
C ALA A 107 -17.45 -0.17 -4.06
N THR A 108 -17.45 1.13 -3.79
CA THR A 108 -17.87 2.21 -4.70
C THR A 108 -16.73 3.13 -5.14
N ARG A 109 -15.48 2.66 -5.18
CA ARG A 109 -14.30 3.44 -5.66
C ARG A 109 -13.85 4.59 -4.75
N HIS A 110 -14.45 4.74 -3.58
CA HIS A 110 -14.04 5.72 -2.56
C HIS A 110 -13.29 5.03 -1.44
N SER A 111 -12.44 5.76 -0.72
CA SER A 111 -11.77 5.31 0.51
C SER A 111 -12.70 4.52 1.44
N ALA A 112 -12.15 3.58 2.20
CA ALA A 112 -12.92 2.75 3.13
C ALA A 112 -12.99 3.36 4.54
N ASP A 113 -14.11 3.13 5.24
CA ASP A 113 -14.20 3.36 6.67
C ASP A 113 -13.40 2.26 7.40
N VAL A 114 -12.55 2.67 8.34
CA VAL A 114 -11.70 1.79 9.15
C VAL A 114 -12.06 1.95 10.61
N TRP A 115 -12.42 0.85 11.25
CA TRP A 115 -12.69 0.80 12.69
C TRP A 115 -11.67 -0.10 13.37
N VAL A 116 -11.08 0.38 14.46
CA VAL A 116 -10.07 -0.33 15.24
C VAL A 116 -10.54 -0.42 16.68
N GLY A 117 -10.67 -1.65 17.17
CA GLY A 117 -10.79 -1.96 18.58
C GLY A 117 -9.53 -2.68 19.09
N LYS A 118 -9.58 -3.12 20.34
CA LYS A 118 -8.41 -3.68 21.04
C LYS A 118 -7.74 -4.86 20.32
N ARG A 119 -8.53 -5.75 19.70
CA ARG A 119 -8.05 -6.96 19.00
C ARG A 119 -8.72 -7.19 17.63
N ILE A 120 -9.61 -6.28 17.23
CA ILE A 120 -10.45 -6.43 16.05
C ILE A 120 -10.28 -5.18 15.21
N MET A 121 -10.03 -5.38 13.93
CA MET A 121 -10.05 -4.32 12.93
C MET A 121 -11.13 -4.65 11.90
N LEU A 122 -11.91 -3.64 11.54
CA LEU A 122 -12.90 -3.71 10.48
C LEU A 122 -12.50 -2.74 9.38
N VAL A 123 -12.56 -3.20 8.13
CA VAL A 123 -12.37 -2.37 6.94
C VAL A 123 -13.61 -2.51 6.07
N ALA A 124 -14.27 -1.39 5.77
CA ALA A 124 -15.58 -1.38 5.12
C ALA A 124 -16.59 -2.33 5.78
N GLY A 125 -16.58 -2.38 7.12
CA GLY A 125 -17.46 -3.24 7.92
C GLY A 125 -17.08 -4.73 7.97
N ARG A 126 -16.02 -5.17 7.28
CA ARG A 126 -15.54 -6.56 7.29
C ARG A 126 -14.38 -6.74 8.24
N LYS A 127 -14.41 -7.81 9.03
CA LYS A 127 -13.33 -8.19 9.94
C LYS A 127 -12.10 -8.63 9.16
N VAL A 128 -10.95 -8.05 9.50
CA VAL A 128 -9.64 -8.34 8.90
C VAL A 128 -8.62 -8.73 9.99
N SER A 129 -7.56 -9.45 9.60
CA SER A 129 -6.54 -9.98 10.52
C SER A 129 -5.30 -9.09 10.67
N HIS A 130 -5.27 -7.89 10.05
CA HIS A 130 -4.07 -7.05 9.95
C HIS A 130 -3.37 -6.79 11.28
N LEU A 131 -4.10 -6.57 12.39
CA LEU A 131 -3.48 -6.41 13.71
C LEU A 131 -2.61 -7.62 14.09
N ARG A 132 -3.17 -8.83 13.97
CA ARG A 132 -2.46 -10.07 14.29
C ARG A 132 -1.32 -10.34 13.32
N ASP A 133 -1.54 -10.09 12.03
CA ASP A 133 -0.50 -10.32 11.01
C ASP A 133 0.70 -9.39 11.24
N SER A 134 0.47 -8.10 11.54
CA SER A 134 1.54 -7.15 11.88
C SER A 134 2.25 -7.48 13.19
N GLU A 135 1.53 -7.95 14.23
CA GLU A 135 2.15 -8.45 15.47
C GLU A 135 3.13 -9.60 15.19
N CYS A 136 2.68 -10.63 14.46
CA CYS A 136 3.52 -11.77 14.11
C CYS A 136 4.72 -11.37 13.24
N GLU A 137 4.58 -10.36 12.38
CA GLU A 137 5.67 -9.83 11.58
C GLU A 137 6.73 -9.14 12.45
N ALA A 138 6.32 -8.22 13.31
CA ALA A 138 7.22 -7.54 14.23
C ALA A 138 7.92 -8.51 15.21
N GLU A 139 7.21 -9.55 15.67
CA GLU A 139 7.79 -10.58 16.52
C GLU A 139 8.92 -11.34 15.80
N ARG A 140 8.74 -11.69 14.52
CA ARG A 140 9.81 -12.34 13.74
C ARG A 140 11.05 -11.46 13.61
N VAL A 141 10.88 -10.18 13.30
CA VAL A 141 12.03 -9.25 13.21
C VAL A 141 12.67 -9.07 14.58
N THR A 142 11.88 -9.01 15.64
CA THR A 142 12.38 -8.95 17.02
C THR A 142 13.26 -10.15 17.35
N HIS A 143 12.81 -11.36 17.01
CA HIS A 143 13.59 -12.57 17.21
C HIS A 143 14.93 -12.49 16.46
N LEU A 144 14.89 -12.13 15.18
CA LEU A 144 16.09 -12.00 14.34
C LEU A 144 17.09 -10.99 14.91
N VAL A 145 16.63 -9.80 15.31
CA VAL A 145 17.52 -8.77 15.86
C VAL A 145 18.10 -9.22 17.20
N ARG A 146 17.30 -9.89 18.04
CA ARG A 146 17.73 -10.34 19.37
C ARG A 146 18.69 -11.51 19.37
N GLU A 147 18.77 -12.29 18.29
CA GLU A 147 19.83 -13.30 18.14
C GLU A 147 21.23 -12.65 18.20
N ARG A 148 21.35 -11.41 17.69
CA ARG A 148 22.60 -10.65 17.73
C ARG A 148 22.66 -9.63 18.86
N MET A 149 21.53 -8.99 19.18
CA MET A 149 21.42 -7.90 20.15
C MET A 149 20.33 -8.21 21.21
N PRO A 150 20.58 -9.09 22.20
CA PRO A 150 19.53 -9.66 23.06
C PRO A 150 18.77 -8.66 23.93
N LEU A 151 19.40 -7.53 24.27
CA LEU A 151 18.84 -6.51 25.15
C LEU A 151 18.06 -5.43 24.40
N LEU A 152 17.99 -5.50 23.06
CA LEU A 152 17.35 -4.47 22.27
C LEU A 152 15.82 -4.50 22.45
N THR A 153 15.23 -3.30 22.40
CA THR A 153 13.78 -3.11 22.56
C THR A 153 13.03 -3.87 21.45
N PRO A 154 11.87 -4.51 21.73
CA PRO A 154 11.11 -5.19 20.69
C PRO A 154 10.76 -4.27 19.51
N VAL A 155 10.70 -4.85 18.32
CA VAL A 155 10.22 -4.16 17.13
C VAL A 155 8.74 -3.81 17.31
N GLN A 156 8.38 -2.57 17.02
CA GLN A 156 7.04 -2.03 17.19
C GLN A 156 6.25 -2.16 15.88
N PRO A 157 5.16 -2.96 15.83
CA PRO A 157 4.33 -3.03 14.63
C PRO A 157 3.51 -1.76 14.44
N VAL A 158 3.45 -1.30 13.19
CA VAL A 158 2.70 -0.13 12.76
C VAL A 158 1.85 -0.48 11.53
N ILE A 159 0.60 -0.03 11.53
CA ILE A 159 -0.26 -0.06 10.35
C ILE A 159 -0.49 1.39 9.92
N ALA A 160 0.04 1.74 8.75
CA ALA A 160 -0.12 3.04 8.12
C ALA A 160 -1.28 3.00 7.12
N LEU A 161 -2.34 3.77 7.39
CA LEU A 161 -3.53 3.83 6.57
C LEU A 161 -3.40 4.95 5.53
N VAL A 162 -3.42 4.61 4.24
CA VAL A 162 -3.37 5.58 3.15
C VAL A 162 -4.79 5.98 2.75
N ASP A 163 -5.09 7.27 2.95
CA ASP A 163 -6.35 7.93 2.62
C ASP A 163 -7.60 7.16 3.10
N PRO A 164 -7.74 6.80 4.40
CA PRO A 164 -8.99 6.22 4.90
C PRO A 164 -10.13 7.24 4.81
N LYS A 165 -11.36 6.79 4.51
CA LYS A 165 -12.53 7.69 4.47
C LYS A 165 -12.85 8.23 5.87
N ARG A 166 -12.70 7.35 6.85
CA ARG A 166 -12.84 7.62 8.27
C ARG A 166 -12.00 6.61 9.02
N LEU A 167 -11.23 7.08 9.98
CA LEU A 167 -10.54 6.24 10.95
C LEU A 167 -11.18 6.42 12.32
N THR A 168 -11.75 5.35 12.86
CA THR A 168 -12.30 5.30 14.22
C THR A 168 -11.46 4.34 15.05
N ILE A 169 -10.68 4.85 16.00
CA ILE A 169 -9.99 4.04 17.00
C ILE A 169 -10.84 4.05 18.26
N ALA A 170 -11.69 3.03 18.42
CA ALA A 170 -12.55 2.89 19.59
C ALA A 170 -11.76 2.47 20.83
N ASP A 171 -10.85 1.50 20.64
CA ASP A 171 -9.92 1.05 21.67
C ASP A 171 -8.53 0.89 21.06
N LYS A 172 -7.51 1.41 21.75
CA LYS A 172 -6.12 1.30 21.28
C LYS A 172 -5.65 -0.16 21.36
N PRO A 173 -5.13 -0.74 20.25
CA PRO A 173 -4.48 -2.05 20.30
C PRO A 173 -3.28 -2.04 21.25
N GLU A 174 -3.01 -3.18 21.90
CA GLU A 174 -1.95 -3.27 22.91
C GLU A 174 -0.55 -3.14 22.28
N GLN A 175 -0.32 -3.84 21.17
CA GLN A 175 0.99 -3.93 20.55
C GLN A 175 1.11 -3.15 19.24
N VAL A 176 0.02 -2.95 18.50
CA VAL A 176 0.05 -2.32 17.17
C VAL A 176 -0.29 -0.84 17.22
N LYS A 177 0.56 -0.01 16.62
CA LYS A 177 0.24 1.39 16.35
C LYS A 177 -0.54 1.47 15.03
N VAL A 178 -1.82 1.82 15.08
CA VAL A 178 -2.57 2.20 13.88
C VAL A 178 -2.56 3.71 13.73
N ILE A 179 -2.22 4.21 12.54
CA ILE A 179 -2.10 5.63 12.26
C ILE A 179 -2.50 5.96 10.82
N ASP A 180 -2.97 7.17 10.59
CA ASP A 180 -3.06 7.73 9.24
C ASP A 180 -1.63 7.95 8.69
N ALA A 181 -1.39 7.56 7.45
CA ALA A 181 -0.07 7.69 6.83
C ALA A 181 0.45 9.13 6.89
N GLN A 182 -0.43 10.14 6.76
CA GLN A 182 -0.03 11.55 6.77
C GLN A 182 0.57 12.00 8.11
N ASP A 183 0.21 11.33 9.21
CA ASP A 183 0.74 11.61 10.56
C ASP A 183 1.97 10.76 10.90
N LEU A 184 2.30 9.74 10.10
CA LEU A 184 3.35 8.76 10.37
C LEU A 184 4.71 9.39 10.66
N ARG A 185 5.19 10.22 9.74
CA ARG A 185 6.49 10.90 9.85
C ARG A 185 6.57 11.74 11.12
N ARG A 186 5.53 12.57 11.37
CA ARG A 186 5.47 13.44 12.54
C ARG A 186 5.47 12.62 13.83
N TRP A 187 4.78 11.48 13.84
CA TRP A 187 4.76 10.59 14.99
C TRP A 187 6.15 9.97 15.25
N LEU A 188 6.81 9.41 14.23
CA LEU A 188 8.14 8.82 14.34
C LEU A 188 9.17 9.80 14.91
N VAL A 189 9.27 11.00 14.34
CA VAL A 189 10.26 12.02 14.74
C VAL A 189 10.01 12.58 16.16
N LYS A 190 8.79 12.43 16.70
CA LYS A 190 8.44 12.86 18.05
C LYS A 190 8.70 11.81 19.12
N LEU A 191 9.11 10.60 18.74
CA LEU A 191 9.42 9.56 19.72
C LEU A 191 10.68 9.93 20.50
N HIS A 192 10.68 9.60 21.79
CA HIS A 192 11.87 9.80 22.62
C HIS A 192 12.97 8.85 22.15
N PRO A 193 14.24 9.30 22.07
CA PRO A 193 15.34 8.43 21.70
C PRO A 193 15.49 7.26 22.68
N VAL A 194 15.46 6.04 22.17
CA VAL A 194 15.69 4.78 22.87
C VAL A 194 16.84 3.98 22.28
N LEU A 195 17.27 4.30 21.04
CA LEU A 195 18.46 3.74 20.41
C LEU A 195 19.54 4.81 20.26
N SER A 196 20.78 4.43 20.56
CA SER A 196 21.97 5.21 20.22
C SER A 196 22.27 5.13 18.72
N ALA A 197 23.06 6.08 18.20
CA ALA A 197 23.49 6.05 16.80
C ALA A 197 24.26 4.75 16.44
N GLY A 198 25.03 4.20 17.39
CA GLY A 198 25.73 2.92 17.21
C GLY A 198 24.77 1.75 17.09
N GLU A 199 23.73 1.69 17.92
CA GLU A 199 22.70 0.64 17.82
C GLU A 199 21.87 0.76 16.55
N VAL A 200 21.53 1.98 16.10
CA VAL A 200 20.86 2.21 14.81
C VAL A 200 21.71 1.66 13.67
N GLN A 201 23.02 1.93 13.68
CA GLN A 201 23.92 1.42 12.66
C GLN A 201 24.04 -0.10 12.71
N GLU A 202 24.23 -0.70 13.90
CA GLU A 202 24.39 -2.14 14.04
C GLU A 202 23.15 -2.92 13.60
N VAL A 203 21.95 -2.43 13.97
CA VAL A 203 20.68 -3.01 13.48
C VAL A 203 20.58 -2.86 11.97
N SER A 204 20.96 -1.72 11.42
CA SER A 204 20.88 -1.47 9.99
C SER A 204 21.84 -2.36 9.20
N ASP A 205 23.06 -2.57 9.69
CA ASP A 205 24.03 -3.47 9.07
C ASP A 205 23.57 -4.94 9.15
N LEU A 206 22.95 -5.33 10.27
CA LEU A 206 22.32 -6.64 10.41
C LEU A 206 21.20 -6.84 9.38
N VAL A 207 20.32 -5.85 9.23
CA VAL A 207 19.21 -5.91 8.26
C VAL A 207 19.70 -5.92 6.81
N ASP A 208 20.74 -5.15 6.50
CA ASP A 208 21.26 -5.04 5.13
C ASP A 208 22.09 -6.27 4.70
N SER A 209 22.55 -7.06 5.66
CA SER A 209 23.34 -8.27 5.40
C SER A 209 22.54 -9.28 4.54
N PRO A 210 23.08 -9.71 3.39
CA PRO A 210 22.38 -10.61 2.47
C PRO A 210 22.14 -12.01 3.04
N ASN A 211 22.84 -12.39 4.11
CA ASN A 211 22.66 -13.68 4.80
C ASN A 211 21.56 -13.64 5.87
N THR A 212 21.03 -12.46 6.18
CA THR A 212 20.02 -12.26 7.23
C THR A 212 18.66 -12.76 6.80
N TRP A 213 18.37 -12.62 5.51
CA TRP A 213 17.09 -13.02 4.91
C TRP A 213 17.27 -14.26 4.03
N ARG A 214 16.17 -14.84 3.55
CA ARG A 214 16.27 -15.90 2.52
C ARG A 214 17.07 -15.39 1.32
N PRO A 215 17.66 -16.30 0.50
CA PRO A 215 18.26 -15.91 -0.76
C PRO A 215 17.27 -15.02 -1.51
N LEU A 216 17.62 -13.74 -1.61
CA LEU A 216 16.86 -12.79 -2.40
C LEU A 216 16.75 -13.42 -3.80
N PRO A 217 15.53 -13.50 -4.38
CA PRO A 217 15.45 -13.65 -5.82
C PRO A 217 16.40 -12.60 -6.39
N LEU A 218 17.33 -13.02 -7.26
CA LEU A 218 18.23 -12.08 -7.94
C LEU A 218 17.36 -10.92 -8.42
N PRO A 219 17.78 -9.65 -8.25
CA PRO A 219 17.05 -8.53 -8.83
C PRO A 219 16.77 -8.95 -10.27
N THR A 220 15.51 -9.20 -10.61
CA THR A 220 15.16 -9.38 -12.01
C THR A 220 15.55 -8.04 -12.59
N ALA A 221 16.58 -8.06 -13.44
CA ALA A 221 17.23 -6.92 -14.09
C ALA A 221 16.26 -6.21 -15.03
N ASP A 222 15.16 -5.75 -14.46
CA ASP A 222 14.09 -5.02 -15.09
C ASP A 222 14.09 -3.68 -14.35
N ASP A 223 15.13 -2.89 -14.63
CA ASP A 223 15.31 -1.52 -14.12
C ASP A 223 14.07 -0.62 -14.41
N ASP A 224 13.15 -1.13 -15.24
CA ASP A 224 11.88 -0.56 -15.67
C ASP A 224 10.66 -0.97 -14.80
N LEU A 225 10.80 -1.75 -13.71
CA LEU A 225 9.63 -2.20 -12.91
C LEU A 225 8.73 -1.03 -12.46
N MET A 226 9.32 0.04 -11.95
CA MET A 226 8.58 1.22 -11.49
C MET A 226 7.97 2.01 -12.65
N GLU A 227 8.66 2.08 -13.79
CA GLU A 227 8.14 2.77 -14.98
C GLU A 227 6.97 1.98 -15.59
N ARG A 228 7.06 0.64 -15.69
CA ARG A 228 5.93 -0.24 -16.03
C ARG A 228 4.74 -0.08 -15.10
N PHE A 229 4.96 -0.02 -13.79
CA PHE A 229 3.90 0.24 -12.82
C PHE A 229 3.27 1.62 -13.02
N THR A 230 4.08 2.66 -13.25
CA THR A 230 3.61 4.03 -13.50
C THR A 230 2.75 4.09 -14.76
N ALA A 231 3.16 3.40 -15.83
CA ALA A 231 2.36 3.26 -17.04
C ALA A 231 1.04 2.54 -16.79
N LEU A 232 1.04 1.48 -15.96
CA LEU A 232 -0.19 0.78 -15.55
C LEU A 232 -1.11 1.70 -14.72
N ASP A 233 -0.59 2.43 -13.74
CA ASP A 233 -1.34 3.39 -12.93
C ASP A 233 -2.01 4.46 -13.81
N ALA A 234 -1.26 5.03 -14.76
CA ALA A 234 -1.79 6.00 -15.70
C ALA A 234 -2.95 5.42 -16.53
N GLN A 235 -2.85 4.16 -16.97
CA GLN A 235 -3.92 3.47 -17.70
C GLN A 235 -5.16 3.23 -16.83
N VAL A 236 -4.98 2.80 -15.58
CA VAL A 236 -6.08 2.58 -14.61
C VAL A 236 -6.80 3.89 -14.31
N ARG A 237 -6.06 4.96 -14.03
CA ARG A 237 -6.61 6.31 -13.81
C ARG A 237 -7.39 6.80 -15.03
N SER A 238 -6.80 6.68 -16.21
CA SER A 238 -7.44 7.10 -17.46
C SER A 238 -8.72 6.31 -17.74
N ALA A 239 -8.74 5.01 -17.45
CA ALA A 239 -9.95 4.19 -17.54
C ALA A 239 -11.03 4.64 -16.54
N GLY A 240 -10.62 5.01 -15.31
CA GLY A 240 -11.50 5.59 -14.30
C GLY A 240 -12.16 6.89 -14.76
N ILE A 241 -11.38 7.82 -15.30
CA ILE A 241 -11.85 9.11 -15.83
C ILE A 241 -12.81 8.89 -17.01
N ARG A 242 -12.44 8.05 -17.99
CA ARG A 242 -13.31 7.75 -19.14
C ARG A 242 -14.65 7.16 -18.70
N ARG A 243 -14.66 6.26 -17.72
CA ARG A 243 -15.90 5.68 -17.18
C ARG A 243 -16.80 6.75 -16.57
N LEU A 244 -16.24 7.66 -15.78
CA LEU A 244 -17.00 8.77 -15.19
C LEU A 244 -17.61 9.65 -16.29
N LEU A 245 -16.84 9.98 -17.32
CA LEU A 245 -17.33 10.75 -18.46
C LEU A 245 -18.51 10.06 -19.15
N TRP A 246 -18.42 8.75 -19.40
CA TRP A 246 -19.53 8.00 -20.00
C TRP A 246 -20.77 7.93 -19.12
N VAL A 247 -20.63 7.87 -17.79
CA VAL A 247 -21.75 7.96 -16.86
C VAL A 247 -22.43 9.32 -16.95
N LEU A 248 -21.65 10.41 -17.01
CA LEU A 248 -22.17 11.78 -17.15
C LEU A 248 -22.88 11.99 -18.49
N VAL A 249 -22.31 11.48 -19.59
CA VAL A 249 -22.93 11.52 -20.92
C VAL A 249 -24.25 10.74 -20.93
N GLY A 250 -24.28 9.55 -20.32
CA GLY A 250 -25.49 8.75 -20.17
C GLY A 250 -26.58 9.49 -19.38
N ALA A 251 -26.22 10.10 -18.25
CA ALA A 251 -27.14 10.89 -17.43
C ALA A 251 -27.68 12.11 -18.19
N ALA A 252 -26.82 12.86 -18.89
CA ALA A 252 -27.23 14.00 -19.70
C ALA A 252 -28.18 13.59 -20.82
N THR A 253 -27.92 12.44 -21.45
CA THR A 253 -28.78 11.88 -22.51
C THR A 253 -30.15 11.51 -21.95
N ALA A 254 -30.21 10.86 -20.79
CA ALA A 254 -31.47 10.49 -20.12
C ALA A 254 -32.30 11.73 -19.73
N ILE A 255 -31.64 12.79 -19.23
CA ILE A 255 -32.29 14.06 -18.91
C ILE A 255 -32.86 14.71 -20.19
N GLY A 256 -32.06 14.77 -21.26
CA GLY A 256 -32.47 15.32 -22.54
C GLY A 256 -33.69 14.59 -23.13
N VAL A 257 -33.68 13.26 -23.13
CA VAL A 257 -34.82 12.44 -23.57
C VAL A 257 -36.07 12.73 -22.71
N SER A 258 -35.91 12.87 -21.40
CA SER A 258 -37.04 13.16 -20.50
C SER A 258 -37.66 14.53 -20.78
N ILE A 259 -36.84 15.56 -21.06
CA ILE A 259 -37.31 16.90 -21.44
C ILE A 259 -38.07 16.86 -22.77
N VAL A 260 -37.54 16.14 -23.77
CA VAL A 260 -38.20 16.00 -25.09
C VAL A 260 -39.55 15.28 -24.96
N VAL A 261 -39.61 14.20 -24.16
CA VAL A 261 -40.86 13.47 -23.90
C VAL A 261 -41.87 14.35 -23.15
N LEU A 262 -41.44 15.11 -22.15
CA LEU A 262 -42.31 16.03 -21.43
C LEU A 262 -42.93 17.09 -22.35
N HIS A 263 -42.11 17.72 -23.20
CA HIS A 263 -42.61 18.69 -24.17
C HIS A 263 -43.57 18.08 -25.21
N ALA A 264 -43.33 16.84 -25.63
CA ALA A 264 -44.24 16.13 -26.53
C ALA A 264 -45.60 15.82 -25.87
N LEU A 265 -45.59 15.50 -24.57
CA LEU A 265 -46.82 15.29 -23.80
C LEU A 265 -47.60 16.59 -23.60
N GLU A 266 -46.94 17.70 -23.24
CA GLU A 266 -47.57 19.02 -23.13
C GLU A 266 -48.19 19.46 -24.46
N ALA A 267 -47.46 19.29 -25.58
CA ALA A 267 -47.95 19.62 -26.91
C ALA A 267 -49.19 18.81 -27.32
N SER A 268 -49.30 17.55 -26.88
CA SER A 268 -50.47 16.71 -27.17
C SER A 268 -51.69 17.03 -26.31
N GLN A 269 -51.52 17.58 -25.10
CA GLN A 269 -52.64 18.03 -24.25
C GLN A 269 -53.25 19.37 -24.69
N ILE A 270 -52.51 20.22 -25.41
CA ILE A 270 -53.01 21.52 -25.88
C ILE A 270 -53.90 21.37 -27.15
N VAL A 271 -53.78 20.25 -27.86
CA VAL A 271 -54.45 20.01 -29.15
C VAL A 271 -55.70 19.11 -29.04
N GLY A 272 -55.98 18.55 -27.85
CA GLY A 272 -57.17 17.73 -27.57
C GLY A 272 -58.23 18.49 -26.80
#